data_AF-V2XYV0-F1
#
_entry.id   AF-V2XYV0-F1
#
_cell.length_a   1.000
_cell.length_b   1.000
_cell.length_c   1.000
_cell.angle_alpha   90.00
_cell.angle_beta   90.00
_cell.angle_gamma   90.00
#
_symmetry.space_group_name_H-M   'P 1'
#
loop_
_entity.id
_entity.type
_entity.pdbx_description
1 polymer ?
#
loop_
_entity_poly.entity_id
_entity_poly.type
_entity_poly.pdbx_seq_one_letter_code
_entity_poly.pdbx_strand_id
1 'polypeptide(L)'
;MFGFKKKEPEQTPDNKQFKELAAQYLPGELTLLAVTGANGFGGGKTAKEKLWRASIGLTAWMEEDSPDIHRGEFVLSTIADDRLLGVLQRRAPQDFIIKFKGRVSEDGKRLLLLDLPEPGFDPDLKAILEEQKKPVTFWEEGLGTFTLNRQVDWFETELDWLRTEISLTIDMEEDREEALRNAKTLLASAADWDKRVRAYAADELVSLANDWSQDMDEDGETPTITREQFMERMELESIEIGGDGSFTFWFGDGDLFYGHSIRVSGDLENGPDDASMEG
;
A
#
# COMPACT_ATOMS: atom_id res chain seq x y z
N MET A 1 15.46 38.73 21.68
CA MET A 1 15.45 37.32 21.24
C MET A 1 14.89 37.31 19.82
N PHE A 2 15.75 37.38 18.81
CA PHE A 2 15.33 37.42 17.41
C PHE A 2 15.00 36.00 16.96
N GLY A 3 13.71 35.68 16.92
CA GLY A 3 13.23 34.42 16.33
C GLY A 3 13.42 34.47 14.82
N PHE A 4 14.43 33.76 14.31
CA PHE A 4 14.50 33.45 12.90
C PHE A 4 13.27 32.62 12.54
N LYS A 5 12.25 33.23 11.91
CA LYS A 5 11.22 32.47 11.19
C LYS A 5 11.98 31.66 10.14
N LYS A 6 12.11 30.34 10.34
CA LYS A 6 12.60 29.45 9.29
C LYS A 6 11.68 29.64 8.08
N LYS A 7 12.23 30.13 6.97
CA LYS A 7 11.50 30.30 5.70
C LYS A 7 10.83 28.96 5.37
N GLU A 8 9.53 28.94 5.14
CA GLU A 8 8.82 27.71 4.78
C GLU A 8 9.44 27.15 3.49
N PRO A 9 9.56 25.82 3.35
CA PRO A 9 10.02 25.24 2.10
C PRO A 9 9.01 25.59 1.01
N GLU A 10 9.47 26.33 0.02
CA GLU A 10 8.69 26.75 -1.14
C GLU A 10 9.00 25.80 -2.30
N GLN A 11 8.00 25.57 -3.16
CA GLN A 11 8.26 24.97 -4.47
C GLN A 11 9.29 25.85 -5.21
N THR A 12 10.16 25.23 -6.00
CA THR A 12 11.12 25.95 -6.83
C THR A 12 10.60 26.02 -8.27
N PRO A 13 9.74 26.99 -8.64
CA PRO A 13 9.11 27.06 -9.96
C PRO A 13 10.12 27.19 -11.11
N ASP A 14 11.35 27.62 -10.82
CA ASP A 14 12.42 27.68 -11.82
C ASP A 14 13.09 26.35 -12.15
N ASN A 15 12.77 25.30 -11.40
CA ASN A 15 13.29 23.96 -11.59
C ASN A 15 12.83 23.35 -12.92
N LYS A 16 13.77 22.74 -13.66
CA LYS A 16 13.49 22.06 -14.94
C LYS A 16 12.43 20.97 -14.79
N GLN A 17 12.50 20.15 -13.74
CA GLN A 17 11.54 19.07 -13.49
C GLN A 17 10.14 19.62 -13.19
N PHE A 18 10.06 20.72 -12.43
CA PHE A 18 8.77 21.36 -12.17
C PHE A 18 8.18 21.93 -13.45
N LYS A 19 8.99 22.59 -14.30
CA LYS A 19 8.54 23.11 -15.60
C LYS A 19 8.04 22.00 -16.53
N GLU A 20 8.74 20.86 -16.58
CA GLU A 20 8.34 19.68 -17.36
C GLU A 20 7.03 19.06 -16.84
N LEU A 21 6.84 18.99 -15.52
CA LEU A 21 5.58 18.55 -14.92
C LEU A 21 4.46 19.54 -15.23
N ALA A 22 4.69 20.83 -14.98
CA ALA A 22 3.69 21.89 -15.14
C ALA A 22 3.21 22.07 -16.59
N ALA A 23 4.04 21.75 -17.58
CA ALA A 23 3.66 21.76 -18.99
C ALA A 23 2.56 20.76 -19.36
N GLN A 24 2.26 19.79 -18.48
CA GLN A 24 1.20 18.79 -18.68
C GLN A 24 -0.19 19.27 -18.21
N TYR A 25 -0.26 20.48 -17.65
CA TYR A 25 -1.47 21.06 -17.07
C TYR A 25 -1.89 22.31 -17.83
N LEU A 26 -3.19 22.62 -17.77
CA LEU A 26 -3.71 23.88 -18.29
C LEU A 26 -3.08 25.06 -17.53
N PRO A 27 -2.80 26.20 -18.18
CA PRO A 27 -2.09 27.31 -17.56
C PRO A 27 -2.93 28.07 -16.50
N GLY A 28 -4.24 27.83 -16.44
CA GLY A 28 -5.14 28.48 -15.49
C GLY A 28 -4.84 28.08 -14.05
N GLU A 29 -4.57 29.06 -13.19
CA GLU A 29 -4.38 28.86 -11.76
C GLU A 29 -5.71 29.07 -11.04
N LEU A 30 -6.09 28.09 -10.23
CA LEU A 30 -7.36 28.04 -9.51
C LEU A 30 -7.09 27.91 -8.02
N THR A 31 -8.00 28.44 -7.20
CA THR A 31 -8.05 28.10 -5.78
C THR A 31 -9.03 26.95 -5.62
N LEU A 32 -8.54 25.82 -5.11
CA LEU A 32 -9.24 24.55 -5.08
C LEU A 32 -9.42 24.07 -3.64
N LEU A 33 -10.53 23.39 -3.38
CA LEU A 33 -10.69 22.52 -2.23
C LEU A 33 -10.72 21.07 -2.71
N ALA A 34 -10.12 20.15 -1.94
CA ALA A 34 -10.12 18.74 -2.27
C ALA A 34 -10.20 17.86 -1.02
N VAL A 35 -10.78 16.67 -1.21
CA VAL A 35 -10.81 15.58 -0.23
C VAL A 35 -9.66 14.63 -0.54
N THR A 36 -8.74 14.44 0.41
CA THR A 36 -7.64 13.48 0.28
C THR A 36 -8.14 12.04 0.48
N GLY A 37 -7.51 11.09 -0.21
CA GLY A 37 -7.82 9.66 -0.11
C GLY A 37 -7.30 9.02 1.18
N ALA A 38 -7.35 7.68 1.22
CA ALA A 38 -6.87 6.87 2.35
C ALA A 38 -5.34 6.87 2.51
N ASN A 39 -4.62 7.27 1.46
CA ASN A 39 -3.17 7.37 1.43
C ASN A 39 -2.74 8.84 1.53
N GLY A 40 -1.70 9.10 2.34
CA GLY A 40 -1.06 10.41 2.42
C GLY A 40 -0.14 10.70 1.24
N PHE A 41 0.57 11.84 1.29
CA PHE A 41 1.59 12.17 0.29
C PHE A 41 2.72 11.13 0.26
N GLY A 42 2.88 10.47 -0.89
CA GLY A 42 4.02 9.62 -1.22
C GLY A 42 5.05 10.36 -2.09
N GLY A 43 6.24 9.78 -2.21
CA GLY A 43 7.32 10.29 -3.07
C GLY A 43 7.84 9.20 -3.99
N GLY A 44 7.67 9.39 -5.31
CA GLY A 44 8.32 8.55 -6.32
C GLY A 44 9.58 9.22 -6.84
N LYS A 45 10.67 8.46 -7.01
CA LYS A 45 11.91 8.95 -7.60
C LYS A 45 12.44 7.96 -8.63
N THR A 46 12.79 8.44 -9.82
CA THR A 46 13.61 7.62 -10.71
C THR A 46 15.08 7.69 -10.25
N ALA A 47 15.85 6.61 -10.42
CA ALA A 47 17.20 6.47 -9.86
C ALA A 47 18.18 7.62 -10.22
N LYS A 48 17.90 8.40 -11.27
CA LYS A 48 18.74 9.52 -11.74
C LYS A 48 18.30 10.89 -11.21
N GLU A 49 17.14 11.01 -10.59
CA GLU A 49 16.59 12.29 -10.15
C GLU A 49 17.03 12.64 -8.73
N LYS A 50 17.13 13.94 -8.42
CA LYS A 50 17.47 14.42 -7.07
C LYS A 50 16.22 14.73 -6.23
N LEU A 51 15.10 15.04 -6.87
CA LEU A 51 13.86 15.46 -6.25
C LEU A 51 12.80 14.38 -6.43
N TRP A 52 11.81 14.43 -5.54
CA TRP A 52 10.66 13.54 -5.53
C TRP A 52 9.58 14.09 -6.46
N ARG A 53 8.93 13.19 -7.21
CA ARG A 53 7.57 13.41 -7.65
C ARG A 53 6.66 13.10 -6.47
N ALA A 54 6.27 14.14 -5.74
CA ALA A 54 5.37 14.03 -4.61
C ALA A 54 3.93 13.95 -5.12
N SER A 55 3.14 13.01 -4.62
CA SER A 55 1.74 12.87 -5.01
C SER A 55 0.86 12.36 -3.89
N ILE A 56 -0.42 12.73 -3.95
CA ILE A 56 -1.49 12.22 -3.09
C ILE A 56 -2.73 11.94 -3.94
N GLY A 57 -3.46 10.88 -3.61
CA GLY A 57 -4.77 10.60 -4.20
C GLY A 57 -5.85 11.52 -3.62
N LEU A 58 -6.76 11.99 -4.48
CA LEU A 58 -7.96 12.72 -4.07
C LEU A 58 -9.20 11.96 -4.53
N THR A 59 -10.27 12.04 -3.74
CA THR A 59 -11.56 11.40 -4.03
C THR A 59 -12.62 12.41 -4.52
N ALA A 60 -12.40 13.69 -4.22
CA ALA A 60 -13.18 14.78 -4.75
C ALA A 60 -12.40 16.09 -4.76
N TRP A 61 -12.77 17.00 -5.66
CA TRP A 61 -12.30 18.38 -5.65
C TRP A 61 -13.33 19.34 -6.25
N MET A 62 -13.20 20.62 -5.92
CA MET A 62 -14.00 21.72 -6.46
C MET A 62 -13.18 23.01 -6.51
N GLU A 63 -13.60 23.95 -7.35
CA GLU A 63 -13.11 25.33 -7.27
C GLU A 63 -13.79 26.06 -6.10
N GLU A 64 -13.06 26.91 -5.38
CA GLU A 64 -13.57 27.58 -4.17
C GLU A 64 -14.85 28.41 -4.42
N ASP A 65 -14.96 29.03 -5.59
CA ASP A 65 -16.08 29.88 -5.96
C ASP A 65 -17.12 29.16 -6.85
N SER A 66 -17.04 27.83 -6.99
CA SER A 66 -17.92 27.02 -7.82
C SER A 66 -18.70 25.99 -6.99
N PRO A 67 -19.99 25.75 -7.25
CA PRO A 67 -20.74 24.66 -6.63
C PRO A 67 -20.44 23.29 -7.26
N ASP A 68 -19.69 23.24 -8.36
CA ASP A 68 -19.45 22.01 -9.10
C ASP A 68 -18.39 21.15 -8.41
N ILE A 69 -18.80 19.96 -7.97
CA ILE A 69 -17.92 18.99 -7.31
C ILE A 69 -17.58 17.86 -8.26
N HIS A 70 -16.29 17.68 -8.49
CA HIS A 70 -15.74 16.54 -9.21
C HIS A 70 -15.52 15.39 -8.22
N ARG A 71 -16.12 14.22 -8.47
CA ARG A 71 -15.94 13.00 -7.67
C ARG A 71 -15.33 11.90 -8.52
N GLY A 72 -14.47 11.09 -7.92
CA GLY A 72 -13.74 10.03 -8.61
C GLY A 72 -12.30 9.94 -8.13
N GLU A 73 -11.44 9.31 -8.92
CA GLU A 73 -10.02 9.19 -8.61
C GLU A 73 -9.22 10.29 -9.30
N PHE A 74 -8.53 11.08 -8.49
CA PHE A 74 -7.65 12.14 -8.96
C PHE A 74 -6.29 12.07 -8.29
N VAL A 75 -5.29 12.68 -8.93
CA VAL A 75 -3.93 12.77 -8.36
C VAL A 75 -3.51 14.22 -8.26
N LEU A 76 -3.21 14.67 -7.05
CA LEU A 76 -2.52 15.94 -6.80
C LEU A 76 -1.02 15.69 -6.71
N SER A 77 -0.23 16.43 -7.48
CA SER A 77 1.23 16.22 -7.52
C SER A 77 2.04 17.51 -7.59
N THR A 78 3.31 17.41 -7.21
CA THR A 78 4.33 18.46 -7.39
C THR A 78 5.74 17.85 -7.38
N ILE A 79 6.75 18.69 -7.58
CA ILE A 79 8.16 18.32 -7.41
C ILE A 79 8.63 18.83 -6.04
N ALA A 80 9.18 17.94 -5.22
CA ALA A 80 9.58 18.23 -3.85
C ALA A 80 10.99 17.75 -3.51
N ASP A 81 11.70 18.49 -2.66
CA ASP A 81 12.84 17.95 -1.91
C ASP A 81 12.35 17.24 -0.64
N ASP A 82 13.26 16.62 0.12
CA ASP A 82 12.91 15.89 1.36
C ASP A 82 12.17 16.79 2.36
N ARG A 83 12.55 18.07 2.42
CA ARG A 83 11.98 19.03 3.36
C ARG A 83 10.54 19.38 2.99
N LEU A 84 10.28 19.66 1.71
CA LEU A 84 8.95 19.95 1.20
C LEU A 84 8.06 18.72 1.30
N LEU A 85 8.54 17.52 0.92
CA LEU A 85 7.77 16.28 1.04
C LEU A 85 7.32 16.05 2.49
N GLY A 86 8.22 16.20 3.46
CA GLY A 86 7.85 16.10 4.87
C GLY A 86 6.86 17.17 5.34
N VAL A 87 6.84 18.36 4.73
CA VAL A 87 5.80 19.38 5.00
C VAL A 87 4.45 18.98 4.39
N LEU A 88 4.44 18.49 3.15
CA LEU A 88 3.22 18.05 2.46
C LEU A 88 2.53 16.91 3.23
N GLN A 89 3.29 15.92 3.68
CA GLN A 89 2.79 14.81 4.50
C GLN A 89 2.11 15.26 5.81
N ARG A 90 2.56 16.39 6.40
CA ARG A 90 1.93 16.94 7.61
C ARG A 90 0.73 17.83 7.33
N ARG A 91 0.73 18.56 6.22
CA ARG A 91 -0.32 19.55 5.91
C ARG A 91 -1.51 18.96 5.14
N ALA A 92 -1.30 17.84 4.46
CA ALA A 92 -2.32 17.11 3.73
C ALA A 92 -2.35 15.64 4.20
N PRO A 93 -2.89 15.38 5.41
CA PRO A 93 -3.07 14.02 5.89
C PRO A 93 -4.13 13.28 5.06
N GLN A 94 -4.20 11.96 5.24
CA GLN A 94 -5.26 11.12 4.66
C GLN A 94 -6.64 11.52 5.22
N ASP A 95 -7.68 11.26 4.43
CA ASP A 95 -9.09 11.50 4.78
C ASP A 95 -9.34 12.90 5.39
N PHE A 96 -8.93 13.93 4.66
CA PHE A 96 -8.94 15.31 5.10
C PHE A 96 -9.34 16.28 3.96
N ILE A 97 -9.81 17.47 4.32
CA ILE A 97 -10.11 18.52 3.34
C ILE A 97 -8.96 19.51 3.32
N ILE A 98 -8.37 19.70 2.15
CA ILE A 98 -7.30 20.67 1.92
C ILE A 98 -7.75 21.77 0.97
N LYS A 99 -7.24 22.97 1.18
CA LYS A 99 -7.33 24.12 0.28
C LYS A 99 -5.94 24.44 -0.26
N PHE A 100 -5.84 24.70 -1.56
CA PHE A 100 -4.58 25.03 -2.22
C PHE A 100 -4.79 25.77 -3.54
N LYS A 101 -3.74 26.39 -4.07
CA LYS A 101 -3.67 26.86 -5.45
C LYS A 101 -3.12 25.77 -6.34
N GLY A 102 -3.78 25.56 -7.48
CA GLY A 102 -3.38 24.51 -8.40
C GLY A 102 -3.73 24.77 -9.86
N ARG A 103 -3.29 23.84 -10.71
CA ARG A 103 -3.68 23.74 -12.12
C ARG A 103 -4.29 22.38 -12.37
N VAL A 104 -5.21 22.30 -13.32
CA VAL A 104 -5.91 21.07 -13.68
C VAL A 104 -5.43 20.59 -15.05
N SER A 105 -5.31 19.28 -15.24
CA SER A 105 -5.02 18.67 -16.55
C SER A 105 -6.24 18.75 -17.47
N GLU A 106 -6.03 18.56 -18.78
CA GLU A 106 -7.11 18.59 -19.76
C GLU A 106 -8.21 17.54 -19.52
N ASP A 107 -7.84 16.37 -18.98
CA ASP A 107 -8.75 15.29 -18.61
C ASP A 107 -9.44 15.49 -17.25
N GLY A 108 -9.09 16.55 -16.50
CA GLY A 108 -9.61 16.81 -15.16
C GLY A 108 -9.16 15.83 -14.07
N LYS A 109 -8.32 14.83 -14.39
CA LYS A 109 -7.92 13.74 -13.48
C LYS A 109 -6.66 14.06 -12.66
N ARG A 110 -5.86 15.03 -13.10
CA ARG A 110 -4.60 15.37 -12.45
C ARG A 110 -4.61 16.84 -12.06
N LEU A 111 -4.09 17.10 -10.86
CA LEU A 111 -3.91 18.43 -10.31
C LEU A 111 -2.43 18.67 -10.03
N LEU A 112 -1.97 19.87 -10.34
CA LEU A 112 -0.65 20.38 -9.98
C LEU A 112 -0.79 21.28 -8.77
N LEU A 113 -0.11 20.96 -7.68
CA LEU A 113 -0.03 21.82 -6.50
C LEU A 113 0.95 22.97 -6.76
N LEU A 114 0.55 24.22 -6.50
CA LEU A 114 1.39 25.42 -6.69
C LEU A 114 1.84 26.09 -5.39
N ASP A 115 1.11 25.90 -4.30
CA ASP A 115 1.44 26.43 -2.97
C ASP A 115 1.33 25.33 -1.89
N LEU A 116 1.56 25.70 -0.63
CA LEU A 116 1.42 24.75 0.46
C LEU A 116 -0.06 24.56 0.77
N PRO A 117 -0.55 23.31 0.84
CA PRO A 117 -1.94 23.07 1.20
C PRO A 117 -2.19 23.51 2.64
N GLU A 118 -3.39 23.99 2.89
CA GLU A 118 -3.90 24.40 4.20
C GLU A 118 -5.20 23.65 4.50
N PRO A 119 -5.63 23.54 5.77
CA PRO A 119 -6.94 23.00 6.09
C PRO A 119 -8.05 23.75 5.37
N GLY A 120 -8.85 23.01 4.61
CA GLY A 120 -10.03 23.51 3.91
C GLY A 120 -11.31 23.13 4.64
N PHE A 121 -12.41 23.77 4.27
CA PHE A 121 -13.75 23.38 4.71
C PHE A 121 -14.78 23.75 3.66
N ASP A 122 -15.61 22.77 3.31
CA ASP A 122 -16.82 22.94 2.53
C ASP A 122 -17.85 21.91 3.03
N PRO A 123 -19.13 22.28 3.24
CA PRO A 123 -20.14 21.37 3.78
C PRO A 123 -20.40 20.14 2.88
N ASP A 124 -20.34 20.30 1.56
CA ASP A 124 -20.60 19.22 0.62
C ASP A 124 -19.39 18.28 0.51
N LEU A 125 -18.17 18.82 0.50
CA LEU A 125 -16.94 18.02 0.62
C LEU A 125 -16.85 17.30 1.97
N LYS A 126 -17.34 17.93 3.04
CA LYS A 126 -17.44 17.27 4.34
C LYS A 126 -18.39 16.08 4.29
N ALA A 127 -19.54 16.20 3.64
CA ALA A 127 -20.46 15.07 3.49
C ALA A 127 -19.81 13.91 2.71
N ILE A 128 -19.02 14.21 1.67
CA ILE A 128 -18.23 13.20 0.94
C ILE A 128 -17.20 12.54 1.85
N LEU A 129 -16.47 13.33 2.64
CA LEU A 129 -15.46 12.82 3.55
C LEU A 129 -16.05 11.93 4.65
N GLU A 130 -17.20 12.30 5.22
CA GLU A 130 -17.87 11.48 6.23
C GLU A 130 -18.38 10.16 5.63
N GLU A 131 -18.88 10.18 4.39
CA GLU A 131 -19.26 8.95 3.68
C GLU A 131 -18.04 8.07 3.40
N GLN A 132 -16.94 8.68 2.92
CA GLN A 132 -15.68 8.01 2.62
C GLN A 132 -15.09 7.26 3.81
N LYS A 133 -15.29 7.78 5.04
CA LYS A 133 -14.79 7.18 6.28
C LYS A 133 -15.63 6.02 6.79
N LYS A 134 -16.81 5.76 6.21
CA LYS A 134 -17.62 4.63 6.63
C LYS A 134 -16.92 3.33 6.23
N PRO A 135 -16.74 2.39 7.18
CA PRO A 135 -16.22 1.08 6.84
C PRO A 135 -17.10 0.39 5.80
N VAL A 136 -16.48 -0.17 4.77
CA VAL A 136 -17.15 -1.05 3.81
C VAL A 136 -16.91 -2.48 4.27
N THR A 137 -17.98 -3.18 4.62
CA THR A 137 -17.90 -4.55 5.14
C THR A 137 -18.92 -5.47 4.50
N PHE A 138 -18.61 -6.76 4.50
CA PHE A 138 -19.58 -7.81 4.18
C PHE A 138 -19.31 -9.08 5.01
N TRP A 139 -20.33 -9.90 5.21
CA TRP A 139 -20.24 -11.16 5.95
C TRP A 139 -20.30 -12.34 4.99
N GLU A 140 -19.36 -13.28 5.11
CA GLU A 140 -19.35 -14.54 4.36
C GLU A 140 -19.34 -15.78 5.26
N GLU A 141 -20.37 -16.62 5.16
CA GLU A 141 -20.52 -17.82 5.98
C GLU A 141 -19.28 -18.73 5.92
N GLY A 142 -18.67 -18.96 7.08
CA GLY A 142 -17.52 -19.84 7.25
C GLY A 142 -16.15 -19.17 7.16
N LEU A 143 -16.07 -17.89 6.78
CA LEU A 143 -14.80 -17.15 6.69
C LEU A 143 -14.70 -16.06 7.76
N GLY A 144 -15.40 -14.95 7.58
CA GLY A 144 -15.41 -13.86 8.54
C GLY A 144 -16.15 -12.65 8.01
N THR A 145 -16.27 -11.62 8.84
CA THR A 145 -16.65 -10.29 8.34
C THR A 145 -15.41 -9.71 7.66
N PHE A 146 -15.52 -9.46 6.37
CA PHE A 146 -14.49 -8.78 5.60
C PHE A 146 -14.65 -7.27 5.75
N THR A 147 -13.54 -6.57 5.89
CA THR A 147 -13.46 -5.11 5.93
C THR A 147 -12.51 -4.62 4.85
N LEU A 148 -12.92 -3.61 4.08
CA LEU A 148 -12.07 -2.99 3.05
C LEU A 148 -10.96 -2.15 3.69
N ASN A 149 -9.72 -2.53 3.44
CA ASN A 149 -8.55 -1.71 3.62
C ASN A 149 -8.33 -0.81 2.40
N ARG A 150 -8.88 0.41 2.45
CA ARG A 150 -8.79 1.44 1.39
C ARG A 150 -7.37 1.91 1.04
N GLN A 151 -6.36 1.52 1.82
CA GLN A 151 -4.97 1.92 1.55
C GLN A 151 -4.34 1.07 0.44
N VAL A 152 -4.77 -0.19 0.35
CA VAL A 152 -4.29 -1.19 -0.62
C VAL A 152 -5.43 -1.78 -1.45
N ASP A 153 -6.67 -1.33 -1.22
CA ASP A 153 -7.90 -1.79 -1.86
C ASP A 153 -8.12 -3.31 -1.73
N TRP A 154 -7.83 -3.85 -0.55
CA TRP A 154 -8.05 -5.26 -0.22
C TRP A 154 -9.15 -5.44 0.82
N PHE A 155 -9.99 -6.46 0.64
CA PHE A 155 -10.87 -6.94 1.68
C PHE A 155 -10.13 -7.91 2.60
N GLU A 156 -10.16 -7.66 3.90
CA GLU A 156 -9.40 -8.42 4.90
C GLU A 156 -10.35 -9.01 5.95
N THR A 157 -10.06 -10.22 6.41
CA THR A 157 -10.71 -10.83 7.57
C THR A 157 -9.72 -11.68 8.36
N GLU A 158 -9.95 -11.83 9.67
CA GLU A 158 -9.14 -12.69 10.54
C GLU A 158 -9.84 -14.05 10.69
N LEU A 159 -9.06 -15.14 10.57
CA LEU A 159 -9.58 -16.50 10.73
C LEU A 159 -8.55 -17.43 11.38
N ASP A 160 -9.03 -18.56 11.92
CA ASP A 160 -8.18 -19.62 12.48
C ASP A 160 -7.64 -20.53 11.37
N TRP A 161 -6.32 -20.55 11.21
CA TRP A 161 -5.57 -21.49 10.40
C TRP A 161 -4.76 -22.42 11.31
N LEU A 162 -5.28 -23.63 11.53
CA LEU A 162 -4.60 -24.66 12.33
C LEU A 162 -4.23 -24.19 13.75
N ARG A 163 -5.11 -23.42 14.42
CA ARG A 163 -4.90 -22.78 15.75
C ARG A 163 -4.02 -21.53 15.75
N THR A 164 -3.70 -21.00 14.57
CA THR A 164 -3.03 -19.71 14.40
C THR A 164 -4.01 -18.73 13.79
N GLU A 165 -4.19 -17.56 14.41
CA GLU A 165 -4.99 -16.48 13.82
C GLU A 165 -4.19 -15.83 12.70
N ILE A 166 -4.74 -15.81 11.48
CA ILE A 166 -4.11 -15.23 10.30
C ILE A 166 -5.07 -14.30 9.57
N SER A 167 -4.51 -13.38 8.78
CA SER A 167 -5.30 -12.51 7.89
C SER A 167 -5.54 -13.21 6.55
N LEU A 168 -6.79 -13.26 6.11
CA LEU A 168 -7.18 -13.65 4.75
C LEU A 168 -7.54 -12.40 3.96
N THR A 169 -6.87 -12.18 2.84
CA THR A 169 -7.06 -11.00 1.98
C THR A 169 -7.56 -11.38 0.58
N ILE A 170 -8.40 -10.52 0.01
CA ILE A 170 -8.92 -10.61 -1.35
C ILE A 170 -8.82 -9.21 -1.97
N ASP A 171 -8.15 -9.09 -3.10
CA ASP A 171 -8.08 -7.82 -3.84
C ASP A 171 -9.50 -7.38 -4.29
N MET A 172 -9.82 -6.09 -4.16
CA MET A 172 -11.12 -5.56 -4.54
C MET A 172 -11.40 -5.68 -6.05
N GLU A 173 -10.37 -5.80 -6.89
CA GLU A 173 -10.51 -6.01 -8.34
C GLU A 173 -10.85 -7.46 -8.73
N GLU A 174 -10.70 -8.42 -7.80
CA GLU A 174 -10.97 -9.84 -8.06
C GLU A 174 -12.47 -10.15 -8.20
N ASP A 175 -12.76 -11.27 -8.88
CA ASP A 175 -14.10 -11.87 -8.78
C ASP A 175 -14.30 -12.41 -7.37
N ARG A 176 -14.92 -11.59 -6.53
CA ARG A 176 -15.19 -11.90 -5.13
C ARG A 176 -15.91 -13.24 -4.94
N GLU A 177 -16.84 -13.61 -5.81
CA GLU A 177 -17.58 -14.87 -5.61
C GLU A 177 -16.69 -16.09 -5.85
N GLU A 178 -15.79 -16.03 -6.83
CA GLU A 178 -14.79 -17.07 -7.06
C GLU A 178 -13.73 -17.08 -5.94
N ALA A 179 -13.20 -15.92 -5.56
CA ALA A 179 -12.18 -15.82 -4.51
C ALA A 179 -12.68 -16.40 -3.16
N LEU A 180 -13.94 -16.14 -2.79
CA LEU A 180 -14.54 -16.72 -1.59
C LEU A 180 -14.73 -18.24 -1.70
N ARG A 181 -15.06 -18.78 -2.89
CA ARG A 181 -15.11 -20.24 -3.11
C ARG A 181 -13.72 -20.87 -2.99
N ASN A 182 -12.72 -20.23 -3.56
CA ASN A 182 -11.33 -20.66 -3.51
C ASN A 182 -10.81 -20.65 -2.08
N ALA A 183 -11.08 -19.59 -1.32
CA ALA A 183 -10.76 -19.48 0.10
C ALA A 183 -11.35 -20.66 0.91
N LYS A 184 -12.65 -20.93 0.74
CA LYS A 184 -13.30 -22.07 1.43
C LYS A 184 -12.71 -23.42 1.03
N THR A 185 -12.34 -23.58 -0.23
CA THR A 185 -11.67 -24.81 -0.74
C THR A 185 -10.30 -25.00 -0.10
N LEU A 186 -9.53 -23.92 0.00
CA LEU A 186 -8.24 -23.89 0.68
C LEU A 186 -8.38 -24.25 2.17
N LEU A 187 -9.30 -23.59 2.88
CA LEU A 187 -9.56 -23.83 4.31
C LEU A 187 -10.01 -25.27 4.59
N ALA A 188 -10.83 -25.87 3.71
CA ALA A 188 -11.29 -27.24 3.88
C ALA A 188 -10.14 -28.27 3.89
N SER A 189 -9.00 -27.93 3.30
CA SER A 189 -7.79 -28.77 3.25
C SER A 189 -6.57 -28.07 3.87
N ALA A 190 -6.79 -27.20 4.86
CA ALA A 190 -5.75 -26.34 5.43
C ALA A 190 -4.47 -27.09 5.86
N ALA A 191 -4.61 -28.24 6.53
CA ALA A 191 -3.47 -29.04 6.97
C ALA A 191 -2.61 -29.59 5.82
N ASP A 192 -3.25 -29.98 4.72
CA ASP A 192 -2.53 -30.50 3.55
C ASP A 192 -1.85 -29.35 2.79
N TRP A 193 -2.51 -28.20 2.67
CA TRP A 193 -1.95 -27.01 2.06
C TRP A 193 -0.78 -26.45 2.84
N ASP A 194 -0.93 -26.28 4.16
CA ASP A 194 0.14 -25.80 5.05
C ASP A 194 1.42 -26.65 4.90
N LYS A 195 1.26 -27.97 4.92
CA LYS A 195 2.38 -28.89 4.72
C LYS A 195 3.03 -28.74 3.34
N ARG A 196 2.25 -28.62 2.26
CA ARG A 196 2.77 -28.48 0.88
C ARG A 196 3.52 -27.18 0.70
N VAL A 197 2.96 -26.07 1.17
CA VAL A 197 3.54 -24.72 1.05
C VAL A 197 4.85 -24.63 1.84
N ARG A 198 4.86 -25.09 3.10
CA ARG A 198 6.09 -25.12 3.92
C ARG A 198 7.16 -26.03 3.34
N ALA A 199 6.76 -27.20 2.84
CA ALA A 199 7.68 -28.12 2.19
C ALA A 199 8.35 -27.48 0.97
N TYR A 200 7.57 -26.81 0.13
CA TYR A 200 8.05 -26.11 -1.05
C TYR A 200 9.05 -24.99 -0.69
N ALA A 201 8.69 -24.12 0.26
CA ALA A 201 9.58 -23.07 0.75
C ALA A 201 10.91 -23.63 1.29
N ALA A 202 10.85 -24.73 2.04
CA ALA A 202 12.05 -25.35 2.59
C ALA A 202 12.93 -25.98 1.50
N ASP A 203 12.34 -26.57 0.45
CA ASP A 203 13.09 -27.13 -0.67
C ASP A 203 13.82 -26.03 -1.46
N GLU A 204 13.23 -24.83 -1.59
CA GLU A 204 13.81 -23.71 -2.33
C GLU A 204 14.78 -22.83 -1.50
N LEU A 205 14.48 -22.60 -0.22
CA LEU A 205 15.10 -21.51 0.56
C LEU A 205 16.01 -21.97 1.70
N VAL A 206 16.03 -23.25 2.09
CA VAL A 206 16.90 -23.75 3.18
C VAL A 206 18.37 -23.51 2.90
N SER A 207 18.83 -23.71 1.66
CA SER A 207 20.22 -23.45 1.30
C SER A 207 20.57 -21.98 1.49
N LEU A 208 19.69 -21.07 1.06
CA LEU A 208 19.87 -19.64 1.22
C LEU A 208 19.93 -19.23 2.71
N ALA A 209 19.03 -19.75 3.54
CA ALA A 209 19.03 -19.48 4.98
C ALA A 209 20.34 -19.94 5.65
N ASN A 210 20.88 -21.08 5.22
CA ASN A 210 22.16 -21.57 5.72
C ASN A 210 23.35 -20.71 5.28
N ASP A 211 23.35 -20.20 4.05
CA ASP A 211 24.40 -19.29 3.56
C ASP A 211 24.39 -17.99 4.39
N TRP A 212 23.22 -17.43 4.64
CA TRP A 212 23.03 -16.23 5.48
C TRP A 212 23.53 -16.45 6.91
N SER A 213 23.19 -17.60 7.48
CA SER A 213 23.61 -17.97 8.83
C SER A 213 25.13 -18.15 8.95
N GLN A 214 25.80 -18.61 7.90
CA GLN A 214 27.26 -18.82 7.90
C GLN A 214 28.05 -17.54 7.68
N ASP A 215 27.55 -16.62 6.84
CA ASP A 215 28.19 -15.32 6.59
C ASP A 215 28.26 -14.42 7.83
N MET A 216 27.41 -14.68 8.83
CA MET A 216 27.34 -13.95 10.10
C MET A 216 28.19 -14.60 11.21
N ASP A 217 28.75 -15.78 10.96
CA ASP A 217 29.38 -16.62 11.95
C ASP A 217 30.91 -16.54 11.88
N GLU A 218 31.50 -15.57 12.58
CA GLU A 218 32.96 -15.35 12.59
C GLU A 218 33.75 -16.57 13.12
N ASP A 219 33.11 -17.40 13.96
CA ASP A 219 33.70 -18.59 14.59
C ASP A 219 33.32 -19.91 13.87
N GLY A 220 32.39 -19.88 12.90
CA GLY A 220 32.02 -21.03 12.06
C GLY A 220 31.35 -22.22 12.80
N GLU A 221 30.65 -21.96 13.91
CA GLU A 221 30.05 -23.01 14.76
C GLU A 221 28.51 -23.10 14.66
N THR A 222 27.84 -22.27 13.87
CA THR A 222 26.38 -22.30 13.77
C THR A 222 25.90 -23.58 13.07
N PRO A 223 25.03 -24.35 13.74
CA PRO A 223 24.48 -25.56 13.16
C PRO A 223 23.71 -25.27 11.88
N THR A 224 23.94 -26.09 10.86
CA THR A 224 23.14 -26.08 9.63
C THR A 224 21.66 -26.30 9.96
N ILE A 225 20.82 -25.37 9.51
CA ILE A 225 19.37 -25.45 9.59
C ILE A 225 18.91 -26.57 8.68
N THR A 226 18.27 -27.58 9.27
CA THR A 226 17.63 -28.67 8.53
C THR A 226 16.33 -28.22 7.90
N ARG A 227 15.87 -28.98 6.90
CA ARG A 227 14.58 -28.76 6.24
C ARG A 227 13.42 -28.73 7.24
N GLU A 228 13.42 -29.65 8.19
CA GLU A 228 12.39 -29.75 9.24
C GLU A 228 12.40 -28.52 10.15
N GLN A 229 13.59 -28.08 10.58
CA GLN A 229 13.74 -26.88 11.42
C GLN A 229 13.31 -25.61 10.67
N PHE A 230 13.59 -25.52 9.38
CA PHE A 230 13.12 -24.40 8.55
C PHE A 230 11.59 -24.36 8.53
N MET A 231 10.95 -25.49 8.21
CA MET A 231 9.49 -25.60 8.17
C MET A 231 8.84 -25.29 9.52
N GLU A 232 9.45 -25.68 10.64
CA GLU A 232 8.96 -25.43 12.00
C GLU A 232 9.05 -23.95 12.40
N ARG A 233 10.03 -23.21 11.88
CA ARG A 233 10.24 -21.78 12.19
C ARG A 233 9.36 -20.83 11.38
N MET A 234 8.86 -21.26 10.23
CA MET A 234 7.94 -20.43 9.44
C MET A 234 6.66 -20.15 10.23
N GLU A 235 6.31 -18.88 10.42
CA GLU A 235 5.08 -18.49 11.13
C GLU A 235 4.10 -17.89 10.12
N LEU A 236 2.96 -18.54 9.87
CA LEU A 236 2.01 -18.02 8.88
C LEU A 236 1.35 -16.76 9.42
N GLU A 237 1.37 -15.67 8.64
CA GLU A 237 0.81 -14.37 9.02
C GLU A 237 -0.43 -14.04 8.20
N SER A 238 -0.37 -14.27 6.88
CA SER A 238 -1.50 -14.00 5.99
C SER A 238 -1.54 -14.89 4.76
N ILE A 239 -2.74 -14.99 4.20
CA ILE A 239 -3.02 -15.65 2.92
C ILE A 239 -3.78 -14.67 2.04
N GLU A 240 -3.30 -14.46 0.83
CA GLU A 240 -4.02 -13.78 -0.25
C GLU A 240 -4.60 -14.83 -1.20
N ILE A 241 -5.82 -14.61 -1.68
CA ILE A 241 -6.50 -15.55 -2.59
C ILE A 241 -7.17 -14.80 -3.76
N GLY A 242 -6.86 -15.24 -4.98
CA GLY A 242 -7.44 -14.72 -6.22
C GLY A 242 -8.70 -15.49 -6.66
N GLY A 243 -9.51 -14.84 -7.50
CA GLY A 243 -10.68 -15.45 -8.12
C GLY A 243 -10.30 -16.51 -9.17
N ASP A 244 -9.12 -16.41 -9.76
CA ASP A 244 -8.57 -17.41 -10.68
C ASP A 244 -8.01 -18.67 -9.99
N GLY A 245 -7.99 -18.69 -8.65
CA GLY A 245 -7.46 -19.79 -7.85
C GLY A 245 -6.00 -19.63 -7.47
N SER A 246 -5.36 -18.51 -7.83
CA SER A 246 -4.04 -18.14 -7.31
C SER A 246 -4.10 -17.90 -5.80
N PHE A 247 -2.99 -18.20 -5.13
CA PHE A 247 -2.80 -17.88 -3.72
C PHE A 247 -1.39 -17.34 -3.48
N THR A 248 -1.25 -16.56 -2.41
CA THR A 248 0.05 -16.18 -1.84
C THR A 248 0.00 -16.34 -0.33
N PHE A 249 0.93 -17.12 0.22
CA PHE A 249 1.13 -17.28 1.65
C PHE A 249 2.31 -16.43 2.10
N TRP A 250 2.11 -15.67 3.16
CA TRP A 250 3.13 -14.84 3.79
C TRP A 250 3.47 -15.40 5.16
N PHE A 251 4.74 -15.70 5.37
CA PHE A 251 5.25 -16.19 6.64
C PHE A 251 6.27 -15.22 7.22
N GLY A 252 6.23 -15.05 8.54
CA GLY A 252 7.39 -14.62 9.31
C GLY A 252 8.50 -15.67 9.19
N ASP A 253 9.74 -15.20 9.11
CA ASP A 253 10.92 -16.05 8.92
C ASP A 253 11.34 -16.82 10.18
N GLY A 254 10.84 -16.47 11.36
CA GLY A 254 11.26 -17.11 12.61
C GLY A 254 12.78 -17.04 12.80
N ASP A 255 13.37 -15.87 12.53
CA ASP A 255 14.81 -15.57 12.59
C ASP A 255 15.66 -16.31 11.54
N LEU A 256 15.08 -16.80 10.44
CA LEU A 256 15.82 -17.43 9.33
C LEU A 256 16.48 -16.41 8.39
N PHE A 257 15.89 -15.23 8.23
CA PHE A 257 16.27 -14.17 7.29
C PHE A 257 16.34 -12.79 7.96
N TYR A 258 16.58 -12.71 9.27
CA TYR A 258 16.71 -11.46 10.03
C TYR A 258 15.53 -10.49 9.87
N GLY A 259 14.31 -11.03 9.86
CA GLY A 259 13.06 -10.25 9.82
C GLY A 259 12.58 -9.89 8.41
N HIS A 260 13.11 -10.55 7.38
CA HIS A 260 12.43 -10.59 6.07
C HIS A 260 11.24 -11.53 6.15
N SER A 261 10.27 -11.38 5.25
CA SER A 261 9.15 -12.31 5.11
C SER A 261 9.47 -13.40 4.08
N ILE A 262 8.91 -14.59 4.28
CA ILE A 262 8.93 -15.67 3.30
C ILE A 262 7.60 -15.63 2.54
N ARG A 263 7.66 -15.41 1.24
CA ARG A 263 6.51 -15.47 0.33
C ARG A 263 6.49 -16.81 -0.39
N VAL A 264 5.34 -17.46 -0.43
CA VAL A 264 5.12 -18.64 -1.29
C VAL A 264 3.85 -18.42 -2.10
N SER A 265 3.94 -18.49 -3.42
CA SER A 265 2.79 -18.37 -4.31
C SER A 265 2.56 -19.63 -5.12
N GLY A 266 1.37 -19.72 -5.69
CA GLY A 266 0.96 -20.79 -6.58
C GLY A 266 -0.53 -20.73 -6.85
N ASP A 267 -1.10 -21.86 -7.22
CA ASP A 267 -2.54 -21.97 -7.49
C ASP A 267 -3.15 -23.27 -6.94
N LEU A 268 -4.47 -23.28 -6.79
CA LEU A 268 -5.21 -24.42 -6.22
C LEU A 268 -5.14 -25.70 -7.08
N GLU A 269 -4.85 -25.61 -8.37
CA GLU A 269 -4.78 -26.74 -9.31
C GLU A 269 -3.39 -27.42 -9.27
N ASN A 270 -2.31 -26.63 -9.40
CA ASN A 270 -0.95 -27.10 -9.54
C ASN A 270 -0.18 -27.12 -8.21
N GLY A 271 -0.58 -26.29 -7.25
CA GLY A 271 0.11 -26.10 -5.98
C GLY A 271 1.13 -24.96 -5.99
N PRO A 272 2.01 -24.90 -4.97
CA PRO A 272 3.05 -23.87 -4.89
C PRO A 272 4.08 -24.04 -6.01
N ASP A 273 4.49 -22.94 -6.62
CA ASP A 273 5.43 -22.90 -7.75
C ASP A 273 6.49 -21.78 -7.68
N ASP A 274 6.38 -20.87 -6.71
CA ASP A 274 7.38 -19.84 -6.42
C ASP A 274 7.54 -19.64 -4.91
N ALA A 275 8.78 -19.45 -4.46
CA ALA A 275 9.11 -19.12 -3.09
C ALA A 275 10.25 -18.11 -3.05
N SER A 276 10.06 -17.02 -2.33
CA SER A 276 11.06 -15.94 -2.22
C SER A 276 11.11 -15.34 -0.82
N MET A 277 12.20 -14.62 -0.58
CA MET A 277 12.40 -13.73 0.54
C MET A 277 12.03 -12.31 0.10
N GLU A 278 11.22 -11.61 0.88
CA GLU A 278 10.78 -10.23 0.60
C GLU A 278 11.02 -9.33 1.82
N GLY A 279 11.45 -8.09 1.60
CA GLY A 279 11.75 -7.13 2.68
C GLY A 279 13.00 -6.31 2.41
#